data_AF-A0A3D9N3H3-F1
#
_entry.id   AF-A0A3D9N3H3-F1
#
_cell.length_a   1.000
_cell.length_b   1.000
_cell.length_c   1.000
_cell.angle_alpha   90.00
_cell.angle_beta   90.00
_cell.angle_gamma   90.00
#
_symmetry.space_group_name_H-M   'P 1'
#
loop_
_entity.id
_entity.type
_entity.pdbx_description
1 polymer ?
#
loop_
_entity_poly.entity_id
_entity_poly.type
_entity_poly.pdbx_seq_one_letter_code
_entity_poly.pdbx_strand_id
1 'polypeptide(L)'
;MKLTYKRSFWILFVFSIVLIIYQFGKTNSLKVELAFEKINFVFLKSDTHVIGEIASKRLYDKNEIESFLNLNHAHIRVDKKGDTLFLDNTFLIFKNDSLISIIVD
;
A
#
# COMPACT_ATOMS: atom_id res chain seq x y z
N MET A 1 -25.90 -18.26 53.25
CA MET A 1 -24.80 -18.00 52.30
C MET A 1 -25.22 -18.40 50.86
N LYS A 2 -26.34 -17.86 50.35
CA LYS A 2 -26.94 -18.28 49.04
C LYS A 2 -27.15 -17.16 48.01
N LEU A 3 -26.85 -15.90 48.34
CA LEU A 3 -27.11 -14.75 47.46
C LEU A 3 -25.85 -14.21 46.76
N THR A 4 -24.68 -14.56 47.26
CA THR A 4 -23.39 -14.02 46.78
C THR A 4 -23.00 -14.58 45.42
N TYR A 5 -23.20 -15.89 45.17
CA TYR A 5 -22.85 -16.53 43.90
C TYR A 5 -23.68 -16.03 42.71
N LYS A 6 -24.97 -15.70 42.92
CA LYS A 6 -25.81 -15.14 41.86
C LYS A 6 -25.35 -13.75 41.45
N ARG A 7 -24.90 -12.92 42.39
CA ARG A 7 -24.35 -11.58 42.08
C ARG A 7 -22.99 -11.66 41.38
N SER A 8 -22.11 -12.56 41.82
CA SER A 8 -20.81 -12.79 41.17
C SER A 8 -20.97 -13.28 39.72
N PHE A 9 -21.97 -14.10 39.44
CA PHE A 9 -22.28 -14.54 38.07
C PHE A 9 -22.63 -13.37 37.15
N TRP A 10 -23.49 -12.44 37.60
CA TRP A 10 -23.88 -11.28 36.79
C TRP A 10 -22.70 -10.33 36.51
N ILE A 11 -21.79 -10.17 37.48
CA ILE A 11 -20.58 -9.37 37.29
C ILE A 11 -19.68 -10.00 36.22
N LEU A 12 -19.44 -11.30 36.29
CA LEU A 12 -18.64 -12.03 35.28
C LEU A 12 -19.31 -12.02 33.90
N PHE A 13 -20.64 -12.09 33.86
CA PHE A 13 -21.40 -12.03 32.62
C PHE A 13 -21.25 -10.68 31.91
N VAL A 14 -21.33 -9.56 32.66
CA VAL A 14 -21.10 -8.22 32.11
C VAL A 14 -19.67 -8.07 31.60
N PHE A 15 -18.67 -8.56 32.35
CA PHE A 15 -17.27 -8.56 31.89
C PHE A 15 -17.07 -9.35 30.59
N SER A 16 -17.73 -10.52 30.47
CA SER A 16 -17.69 -11.32 29.25
C SER A 16 -18.26 -10.57 28.04
N ILE A 17 -19.39 -9.88 28.20
CA ILE A 17 -19.99 -9.06 27.13
C ILE A 17 -19.04 -7.94 26.72
N VAL A 18 -18.43 -7.23 27.66
CA VAL A 18 -17.48 -6.15 27.38
C VAL A 18 -16.27 -6.66 26.60
N LEU A 19 -15.74 -7.84 26.96
CA LEU A 19 -14.62 -8.46 26.25
C LEU A 19 -15.02 -8.86 24.81
N ILE A 20 -16.22 -9.39 24.60
CA ILE A 20 -16.72 -9.73 23.27
C ILE A 20 -16.83 -8.48 22.39
N ILE A 21 -17.37 -7.38 22.92
CA ILE A 21 -17.49 -6.11 22.19
C ILE A 21 -16.11 -5.55 21.85
N TYR A 22 -15.19 -5.54 22.82
CA TYR A 22 -13.81 -5.10 22.60
C TYR A 22 -13.11 -5.93 21.52
N GLN A 23 -13.25 -7.25 21.57
CA GLN A 23 -12.62 -8.15 20.60
C GLN A 23 -13.23 -8.02 19.21
N PHE A 24 -14.54 -7.77 19.11
CA PHE A 24 -15.20 -7.47 17.84
C PHE A 24 -14.66 -6.18 17.21
N GLY A 25 -14.55 -5.10 17.98
CA GLY A 25 -13.96 -3.85 17.52
C GLY A 25 -12.52 -4.03 17.04
N LYS A 26 -11.68 -4.67 17.85
CA LYS A 26 -10.26 -4.93 17.52
C LYS A 26 -10.09 -5.84 16.30
N THR A 27 -10.96 -6.83 16.12
CA THR A 27 -10.87 -7.73 14.95
C THR A 27 -11.23 -7.00 13.66
N ASN A 28 -12.21 -6.09 13.70
CA ASN A 28 -12.57 -5.30 12.54
C ASN A 28 -11.47 -4.29 12.17
N SER A 29 -10.87 -3.62 13.15
CA SER A 29 -9.74 -2.72 12.88
C SER A 29 -8.56 -3.48 12.27
N LEU A 30 -8.23 -4.67 12.79
CA LEU A 30 -7.14 -5.50 12.27
C LEU A 30 -7.40 -5.98 10.84
N LYS A 31 -8.65 -6.35 10.52
CA LYS A 31 -9.03 -6.74 9.15
C LYS A 31 -8.90 -5.58 8.16
N VAL A 32 -9.24 -4.37 8.59
CA VAL A 32 -9.12 -3.16 7.76
C VAL A 32 -7.64 -2.83 7.53
N GLU A 33 -6.82 -2.88 8.59
CA GLU A 33 -5.37 -2.65 8.51
C GLU A 33 -4.69 -3.66 7.56
N LEU A 34 -4.98 -4.95 7.72
CA LEU A 34 -4.49 -6.00 6.82
C LEU A 34 -4.98 -5.83 5.38
N ALA A 35 -6.19 -5.33 5.16
CA ALA A 35 -6.70 -5.06 3.82
C ALA A 35 -5.92 -3.92 3.16
N PHE A 36 -5.66 -2.83 3.87
CA PHE A 36 -4.83 -1.72 3.38
C PHE A 36 -3.38 -2.16 3.14
N GLU A 37 -2.79 -2.93 4.05
CA GLU A 37 -1.43 -3.44 3.89
C GLU A 37 -1.31 -4.36 2.66
N LYS A 38 -2.28 -5.26 2.46
CA LYS A 38 -2.33 -6.12 1.28
C LYS A 38 -2.48 -5.32 -0.02
N ILE A 39 -3.31 -4.27 -0.01
CA ILE A 39 -3.49 -3.37 -1.15
C ILE A 39 -2.17 -2.64 -1.46
N ASN A 40 -1.52 -2.06 -0.45
CA ASN A 40 -0.23 -1.39 -0.61
C ASN A 40 0.86 -2.34 -1.11
N PHE A 41 0.88 -3.58 -0.63
CA PHE A 41 1.82 -4.60 -1.11
C PHE A 41 1.57 -4.97 -2.58
N VAL A 42 0.30 -5.06 -3.00
CA VAL A 42 -0.05 -5.32 -4.41
C VAL A 42 0.40 -4.17 -5.30
N PHE A 43 0.22 -2.92 -4.87
CA PHE A 43 0.72 -1.75 -5.58
C PHE A 43 2.26 -1.75 -5.66
N LEU A 44 2.95 -1.91 -4.53
CA LEU A 44 4.43 -2.01 -4.49
C LEU A 44 4.96 -3.14 -5.39
N LYS A 45 4.30 -4.30 -5.40
CA LYS A 45 4.69 -5.42 -6.27
C LYS A 45 4.46 -5.12 -7.75
N SER A 46 3.37 -4.42 -8.08
CA SER A 46 3.09 -3.98 -9.44
C SER A 46 4.14 -2.96 -9.89
N ASP A 47 4.45 -1.96 -9.06
CA ASP A 47 5.42 -0.91 -9.39
C ASP A 47 6.83 -1.49 -9.54
N THR A 48 7.26 -2.37 -8.63
CA THR A 48 8.56 -3.05 -8.75
C THR A 48 8.66 -3.93 -9.99
N HIS A 49 7.57 -4.60 -10.40
CA HIS A 49 7.54 -5.37 -11.63
C HIS A 49 7.66 -4.47 -12.87
N VAL A 50 6.91 -3.37 -12.90
CA VAL A 50 6.94 -2.37 -13.98
C VAL A 50 8.30 -1.70 -14.09
N ILE A 51 8.93 -1.33 -12.97
CA ILE A 51 10.30 -0.79 -12.94
C ILE A 51 11.31 -1.83 -13.42
N GLY A 52 11.15 -3.10 -13.03
CA GLY A 52 11.97 -4.20 -13.53
C GLY A 52 11.83 -4.40 -15.04
N GLU A 53 10.63 -4.24 -15.60
CA GLU A 53 10.40 -4.23 -17.05
C GLU A 53 11.06 -3.03 -17.74
N ILE A 54 11.00 -1.84 -17.16
CA ILE A 54 11.67 -0.64 -17.69
C ILE A 54 13.19 -0.79 -17.62
N ALA A 55 13.73 -1.38 -16.56
CA ALA A 55 15.17 -1.63 -16.43
C ALA A 55 15.67 -2.75 -17.35
N SER A 56 14.82 -3.74 -17.67
CA SER A 56 15.18 -4.88 -18.52
C SER A 56 14.93 -4.61 -20.01
N LYS A 57 13.94 -3.80 -20.37
CA LYS A 57 13.71 -3.35 -21.74
C LYS A 57 14.53 -2.09 -22.03
N ARG A 58 15.20 -2.06 -23.17
CA ARG A 58 15.88 -0.88 -23.72
C ARG A 58 14.89 0.18 -24.25
N LEU A 59 13.83 0.48 -23.50
CA LEU A 59 12.92 1.58 -23.84
C LEU A 59 13.55 2.85 -23.30
N TYR A 60 14.29 3.55 -24.16
CA TYR A 60 15.02 4.74 -23.75
C TYR A 60 14.14 5.99 -23.79
N ASP A 61 13.11 6.01 -24.65
CA ASP A 61 12.35 7.20 -24.94
C ASP A 61 11.30 7.48 -23.86
N LYS A 62 11.29 8.71 -23.37
CA LYS A 62 10.43 9.17 -22.28
C LYS A 62 8.95 8.97 -22.59
N ASN A 63 8.54 9.22 -23.83
CA ASN A 63 7.14 9.05 -24.26
C ASN A 63 6.70 7.58 -24.24
N GLU A 64 7.60 6.65 -24.59
CA GLU A 64 7.32 5.22 -24.54
C GLU A 64 7.20 4.74 -23.10
N ILE A 65 8.04 5.25 -22.20
CA ILE A 65 7.97 4.95 -20.77
C ILE A 65 6.70 5.54 -20.15
N GLU A 66 6.33 6.79 -20.45
CA GLU A 66 5.07 7.38 -19.99
C GLU A 66 3.85 6.58 -20.49
N SER A 67 3.85 6.16 -21.76
CA SER A 67 2.79 5.33 -22.32
C SER A 67 2.71 3.96 -21.64
N PHE A 68 3.87 3.31 -21.42
CA PHE A 68 3.96 2.02 -20.75
C PHE A 68 3.48 2.09 -19.29
N LEU A 69 3.86 3.13 -18.57
CA LEU A 69 3.43 3.37 -17.19
C LEU A 69 1.92 3.64 -17.10
N ASN A 70 1.36 4.42 -18.03
CA ASN A 70 -0.08 4.66 -18.12
C ASN A 70 -0.86 3.38 -18.44
N LEU A 71 -0.35 2.52 -19.33
CA LEU A 71 -0.94 1.22 -19.67
C LEU A 71 -0.97 0.25 -18.48
N ASN A 72 0.03 0.33 -17.59
CA ASN A 72 0.13 -0.50 -16.39
C ASN A 72 -0.55 0.12 -15.16
N HIS A 73 -1.31 1.21 -15.32
CA HIS A 73 -1.98 1.93 -14.22
C HIS A 73 -1.03 2.36 -13.08
N ALA A 74 0.25 2.58 -13.38
CA ALA A 74 1.19 3.10 -12.40
C ALA A 74 0.82 4.55 -12.03
N HIS A 75 0.95 4.91 -10.75
CA HIS A 75 0.72 6.29 -10.33
C HIS A 75 1.95 7.14 -10.67
N ILE A 76 1.84 7.94 -11.74
CA ILE A 76 2.93 8.79 -12.21
C ILE A 76 2.68 10.24 -11.81
N ARG A 77 3.71 10.92 -11.31
CA ARG A 77 3.78 12.39 -11.34
C ARG A 77 4.95 12.80 -12.21
N VAL A 78 4.77 13.86 -12.99
CA VAL A 78 5.82 14.44 -13.84
C VAL A 78 6.28 15.74 -13.21
N ASP A 79 7.60 15.97 -13.11
CA ASP A 79 8.12 17.28 -12.68
C ASP A 79 7.72 18.38 -13.69
N LYS A 80 7.57 19.62 -13.21
CA LYS A 80 7.27 20.78 -14.05
C LYS A 80 8.30 21.04 -15.14
N LYS A 81 9.53 20.56 -14.97
CA LYS A 81 10.60 20.64 -15.97
C LYS A 81 10.54 19.51 -17.01
N GLY A 82 9.78 18.45 -16.74
CA GLY A 82 9.65 17.30 -17.62
C GLY A 82 10.84 16.33 -17.58
N ASP A 83 11.86 16.57 -16.77
CA ASP A 83 13.07 15.74 -16.77
C ASP A 83 13.00 14.55 -15.79
N THR A 84 11.93 14.43 -15.00
CA THR A 84 11.81 13.39 -13.97
C THR A 84 10.38 12.86 -13.90
N LEU A 85 10.25 11.53 -13.92
CA LEU A 85 9.01 10.82 -13.61
C LEU A 85 9.13 10.22 -12.20
N PHE A 86 8.10 10.45 -11.39
CA PHE A 86 7.97 9.92 -10.04
C PHE A 86 6.99 8.76 -10.04
N LEU A 87 7.43 7.58 -9.61
CA LEU A 87 6.61 6.41 -9.27
C LEU A 87 6.76 6.13 -7.77
N ASP A 88 5.88 6.65 -6.93
CA ASP A 88 5.91 6.54 -5.45
C ASP A 88 7.31 6.70 -4.83
N ASN A 89 8.08 5.62 -4.69
CA ASN A 89 9.44 5.59 -4.12
C ASN A 89 10.57 5.54 -5.17
N THR A 90 10.26 5.67 -6.45
CA THR A 90 11.22 5.54 -7.56
C THR A 90 11.21 6.78 -8.42
N PHE A 91 12.41 7.29 -8.70
CA PHE A 91 12.67 8.44 -9.55
C PHE A 91 13.32 7.96 -10.85
N LEU A 92 12.65 8.21 -11.97
CA LEU A 92 13.18 8.00 -13.31
C LEU A 92 13.66 9.35 -13.83
N ILE A 93 14.98 9.50 -14.00
CA ILE A 93 15.60 10.75 -14.48
C ILE A 93 15.90 10.61 -15.97
N PHE A 94 15.44 11.59 -16.75
CA PHE A 94 15.58 11.67 -18.18
C PHE A 94 16.47 12.85 -18.59
N LYS A 95 17.15 12.71 -19.73
CA LYS A 95 17.86 13.80 -20.39
C LYS A 95 17.75 13.62 -21.89
N ASN A 96 17.30 14.65 -22.60
CA ASN A 96 17.02 14.59 -24.03
C ASN A 96 16.16 13.36 -24.37
N ASP A 97 15.07 13.19 -23.62
CA ASP A 97 14.11 12.08 -23.74
C ASP A 97 14.68 10.67 -23.48
N SER A 98 15.96 10.54 -23.12
CA SER A 98 16.59 9.26 -22.79
C SER A 98 16.66 9.02 -21.28
N LEU A 99 16.27 7.83 -20.82
CA LEU A 99 16.41 7.42 -19.42
C LEU A 99 17.90 7.32 -19.02
N ILE A 100 18.32 8.11 -18.03
CA ILE A 100 19.70 8.11 -17.52
C ILE A 100 19.85 7.26 -16.27
N SER A 101 18.94 7.42 -15.31
CA SER A 101 19.08 6.79 -14.01
C SER A 101 17.74 6.50 -13.37
N ILE A 102 17.71 5.38 -12.64
CA ILE A 102 16.62 4.96 -11.79
C ILE A 102 17.12 5.05 -10.35
N ILE A 103 16.50 5.88 -9.53
CA ILE A 103 16.81 6.01 -8.10
C ILE A 103 15.62 5.44 -7.33
N VAL A 104 15.88 4.57 -6.37
CA VAL A 104 14.86 4.00 -5.47
C VAL A 104 15.17 4.47 -4.06
N ASP A 105 14.21 5.12 -3.40
CA ASP A 105 14.27 5.57 -2.00
C ASP A 105 13.78 4.47 -1.04
#